data_AF-A0A1S1TPR3-F1
#
_entry.id   AF-A0A1S1TPR3-F1
#
_cell.length_a   1.000
_cell.length_b   1.000
_cell.length_c   1.000
_cell.angle_alpha   90.00
_cell.angle_beta   90.00
_cell.angle_gamma   90.00
#
_symmetry.space_group_name_H-M   'P 1'
#
loop_
_entity.id
_entity.type
_entity.pdbx_description
1 polymer ?
#
loop_
_entity_poly.entity_id
_entity_poly.type
_entity_poly.pdbx_seq_one_letter_code
_entity_poly.pdbx_strand_id
1 'polypeptide(L)' 'MSVIAHIRKNIFVANQGEFASIVGVTQPTVSRWERGAEDSMTLEQMARIRAAAEKRGIQWNDRWFFEPPIAECAQ' A
#
# COMPACT_ATOMS: atom_id res chain seq x y z
N MET A 1 -12.62 2.08 -0.47
CA MET A 1 -11.30 1.74 -1.05
C MET A 1 -10.34 1.58 0.12
N SER A 2 -9.59 0.47 0.24
CA SER A 2 -8.68 0.30 1.37
C SER A 2 -7.47 1.23 1.27
N VAL A 3 -6.82 1.43 2.41
CA VAL A 3 -5.58 2.18 2.54
C VAL A 3 -4.48 1.63 1.62
N ILE A 4 -4.30 0.29 1.60
CA ILE A 4 -3.34 -0.38 0.73
C ILE A 4 -3.67 -0.18 -0.75
N ALA A 5 -4.96 -0.24 -1.12
CA ALA A 5 -5.38 0.02 -2.49
C ALA A 5 -5.04 1.47 -2.91
N HIS A 6 -5.16 2.43 -1.99
CA HIS A 6 -4.78 3.82 -2.24
C HIS A 6 -3.27 3.96 -2.44
N ILE A 7 -2.46 3.42 -1.52
CA ILE A 7 -0.98 3.42 -1.63
C ILE A 7 -0.55 2.81 -2.95
N ARG A 8 -1.09 1.64 -3.31
CA ARG A 8 -0.71 0.96 -4.55
C ARG A 8 -1.09 1.77 -5.80
N LYS A 9 -2.31 2.30 -5.86
CA LYS A 9 -2.82 2.96 -7.08
C LYS A 9 -2.35 4.40 -7.25
N ASN A 10 -2.28 5.16 -6.17
CA ASN A 10 -2.01 6.60 -6.22
C ASN A 10 -0.55 6.94 -5.92
N ILE A 11 0.10 6.18 -5.04
CA ILE A 11 1.49 6.46 -4.65
C ILE A 11 2.46 5.68 -5.53
N PHE A 12 2.30 4.35 -5.61
CA PHE A 12 3.20 3.50 -6.39
C PHE A 12 2.81 3.34 -7.86
N VAL A 13 1.57 3.70 -8.21
CA VAL A 13 0.96 3.53 -9.54
C VAL A 13 1.28 2.15 -10.13
N ALA A 14 1.05 1.12 -9.32
CA ALA A 14 1.44 -0.27 -9.62
C ALA A 14 0.23 -1.20 -9.67
N ASN A 15 0.31 -2.27 -10.46
CA ASN A 15 -0.64 -3.37 -10.38
C ASN A 15 -0.39 -4.21 -9.10
N GLN A 16 -1.32 -5.11 -8.76
CA GLN A 16 -1.20 -5.90 -7.52
C GLN A 16 0.02 -6.83 -7.52
N GLY A 17 0.42 -7.36 -8.68
CA GLY A 17 1.59 -8.23 -8.82
C GLY A 17 2.89 -7.46 -8.62
N GLU A 18 3.03 -6.30 -9.26
CA GLU A 18 4.17 -5.40 -9.07
C GLU A 18 4.30 -4.97 -7.62
N PHE A 19 3.19 -4.56 -6.99
CA PHE A 19 3.18 -4.17 -5.59
C PHE A 19 3.55 -5.35 -4.68
N ALA A 20 3.05 -6.55 -4.97
CA ALA A 20 3.42 -7.75 -4.25
C ALA A 20 4.92 -8.03 -4.33
N SER A 21 5.53 -7.89 -5.52
CA SER A 21 6.98 -8.05 -5.70
C SER A 21 7.80 -7.00 -4.93
N ILE A 22 7.32 -5.75 -4.83
CA ILE A 22 7.97 -4.69 -4.06
C ILE A 22 7.99 -5.02 -2.56
N VAL A 23 6.84 -5.46 -2.03
CA VAL A 23 6.71 -5.79 -0.60
C VAL A 23 7.29 -7.17 -0.29
N GLY A 24 7.55 -7.99 -1.29
CA GLY A 24 8.03 -9.37 -1.16
C GLY A 24 6.95 -10.30 -0.60
N VAL A 25 5.72 -10.14 -1.07
CA VAL A 25 4.56 -11.00 -0.77
C VAL A 25 3.95 -11.50 -2.08
N THR A 26 2.84 -12.23 -2.00
CA THR A 26 2.12 -12.70 -3.20
C THR A 26 0.99 -11.76 -3.59
N GLN A 27 0.61 -11.73 -4.88
CA GLN A 27 -0.54 -10.95 -5.35
C GLN A 27 -1.86 -11.26 -4.62
N PRO A 28 -2.17 -12.53 -4.26
CA PRO A 28 -3.30 -12.85 -3.39
C PRO A 28 -3.22 -12.23 -1.99
N THR A 29 -2.03 -12.07 -1.41
CA THR A 29 -1.85 -11.38 -0.12
C THR A 29 -2.24 -9.91 -0.23
N VAL A 30 -1.80 -9.22 -1.28
CA VAL A 30 -2.20 -7.83 -1.55
C VAL A 30 -3.71 -7.73 -1.75
N SER A 31 -4.32 -8.65 -2.51
CA SER A 31 -5.77 -8.70 -2.69
C SER A 31 -6.53 -8.87 -1.37
N ARG A 32 -6.03 -9.69 -0.44
CA ARG A 32 -6.60 -9.86 0.91
C ARG A 32 -6.51 -8.58 1.73
N TRP A 33 -5.36 -7.91 1.74
CA TRP A 33 -5.20 -6.61 2.39
C TRP A 33 -6.14 -5.56 1.81
N GLU A 34 -6.36 -5.59 0.49
CA GLU A 34 -7.28 -4.65 -0.17
C GLU A 34 -8.75 -4.89 0.18
N ARG A 35 -9.10 -6.12 0.54
CA ARG A 35 -10.46 -6.51 0.95
C ARG A 35 -10.71 -6.35 2.46
N GLY A 36 -9.70 -5.97 3.24
CA GLY A 36 -9.81 -5.85 4.69
C GLY A 36 -9.88 -7.20 5.42
N ALA A 37 -9.26 -8.24 4.87
CA ALA A 37 -9.12 -9.51 5.57
C ALA A 37 -8.15 -9.37 6.76
N GLU A 38 -8.30 -10.22 7.78
CA GLU A 38 -7.56 -10.19 9.07
C GLU A 38 -6.04 -10.32 8.98
N ASP A 39 -5.47 -10.58 7.79
CA ASP A 39 -4.02 -10.54 7.57
C ASP A 39 -3.50 -9.12 7.76
N SER A 40 -3.09 -8.82 8.99
CA SER A 40 -2.45 -7.56 9.34
C SER A 40 -1.03 -7.54 8.78
N MET A 41 -0.71 -6.49 8.03
CA MET A 41 0.61 -6.30 7.46
C MET A 41 1.66 -6.18 8.58
N THR A 42 2.78 -6.88 8.45
CA THR A 42 3.85 -6.89 9.46
C THR A 42 4.70 -5.62 9.38
N LEU A 43 5.42 -5.31 10.47
CA LEU A 43 6.35 -4.17 10.51
C LEU A 43 7.44 -4.28 9.44
N GLU A 44 7.88 -5.48 9.11
CA GLU A 44 8.85 -5.72 8.04
C GLU A 44 8.27 -5.35 6.67
N GLN A 45 7.01 -5.70 6.41
CA GLN A 45 6.33 -5.35 5.16
C GLN A 45 6.12 -3.83 5.03
N MET A 46 5.76 -3.15 6.13
CA MET A 46 5.73 -1.69 6.18
C MET A 46 7.10 -1.08 5.85
N ALA A 47 8.18 -1.61 6.44
CA ALA A 47 9.55 -1.14 6.19
C ALA A 47 9.97 -1.32 4.72
N ARG A 48 9.58 -2.43 4.08
CA ARG A 48 9.85 -2.65 2.64
C ARG A 48 9.13 -1.64 1.75
N ILE A 49 7.88 -1.29 2.08
CA ILE A 49 7.13 -0.26 1.35
C ILE A 49 7.83 1.10 1.49
N ARG A 50 8.25 1.48 2.69
CA ARG A 50 9.02 2.72 2.95
C ARG A 50 10.28 2.78 2.10
N ALA A 51 11.11 1.75 2.19
CA ALA A 51 12.36 1.66 1.44
C ALA A 51 12.11 1.72 -0.09
N ALA A 52 11.03 1.12 -0.56
CA ALA A 52 10.67 1.16 -1.98
C ALA A 52 10.19 2.55 -2.43
N ALA A 53 9.46 3.28 -1.58
CA ALA A 53 9.06 4.65 -1.84
C ALA A 53 10.28 5.57 -1.90
N GLU A 54 11.18 5.47 -0.92
CA GLU A 54 12.44 6.22 -0.89
C GLU A 54 13.31 5.92 -2.12
N LYS A 55 13.45 4.64 -2.49
CA LYS A 55 14.20 4.23 -3.70
C LYS A 55 13.61 4.80 -4.99
N ARG A 56 12.30 5.05 -5.03
CA ARG A 56 11.61 5.68 -6.17
C ARG A 56 11.60 7.21 -6.11
N GLY A 57 12.19 7.81 -5.07
CA GLY A 57 12.17 9.26 -4.86
C GLY A 57 10.80 9.80 -4.46
N ILE A 58 9.93 8.94 -3.94
CA ILE A 58 8.59 9.32 -3.46
C ILE A 58 8.74 9.85 -2.04
N GLN A 59 8.16 11.01 -1.75
CA GLN A 59 8.05 11.52 -0.38
C GLN A 59 7.04 10.66 0.39
N TRP A 60 7.56 9.68 1.13
CA TRP A 60 6.75 8.76 1.91
C TRP A 60 6.13 9.46 3.14
N ASN A 61 4.87 9.13 3.45
CA ASN A 61 4.21 9.56 4.67
C ASN A 61 3.55 8.36 5.38
N ASP A 62 4.04 8.03 6.58
CA ASP A 62 3.53 6.90 7.36
C ASP A 62 2.06 7.00 7.76
N ARG A 63 1.51 8.22 7.79
CA ARG A 63 0.08 8.44 8.03
C ARG A 63 -0.77 7.72 6.99
N TRP A 64 -0.24 7.51 5.79
CA TRP A 64 -0.92 6.75 4.75
C TRP A 64 -1.19 5.30 5.13
N PHE A 65 -0.59 4.69 6.16
CA PHE A 65 -0.98 3.34 6.60
C PHE A 65 -2.19 3.33 7.53
N PHE A 66 -2.45 4.44 8.22
CA PHE A 66 -3.41 4.52 9.32
C PHE A 66 -4.61 5.39 8.96
N GLU A 67 -4.42 6.35 8.05
CA GLU A 67 -5.48 7.23 7.61
C GLU A 67 -6.21 6.59 6.41
N PRO A 68 -7.55 6.46 6.47
CA PRO A 68 -8.30 6.12 5.29
C PRO A 68 -8.02 7.19 4.23
N PRO A 69 -7.94 6.83 2.93
CA PRO A 69 -7.83 7.83 1.88
C PRO A 69 -8.99 8.80 2.08
N ILE A 70 -8.66 10.08 2.30
CA ILE A 70 -9.65 11.14 2.34
C ILE A 70 -10.33 11.01 0.98
N ALA A 71 -11.56 10.50 0.98
CA ALA A 71 -12.40 10.68 -0.17
C ALA A 71 -12.46 12.20 -0.30
N GLU A 72 -11.79 12.78 -1.29
CA GLU A 72 -12.27 14.05 -1.82
C GLU A 72 -13.75 13.78 -2.09
N CYS A 73 -14.59 14.28 -1.18
CA CYS A 73 -16.02 14.31 -1.38
C CYS A 73 -16.18 14.97 -2.74
N ALA A 74 -16.55 14.17 -3.74
CA ALA A 74 -17.02 14.70 -4.99
C ALA A 74 -18.17 15.65 -4.63
N GLN A 75 -17.91 16.95 -4.78
CA GLN A 75 -18.93 17.99 -4.77
C GLN A 75 -19.76 17.87 -6.05
#